data_AF-A0A2D6FG52-F1
#
_entry.id   AF-A0A2D6FG52-F1
#
_cell.length_a   1.000
_cell.length_b   1.000
_cell.length_c   1.000
_cell.angle_alpha   90.00
_cell.angle_beta   90.00
_cell.angle_gamma   90.00
#
_symmetry.space_group_name_H-M   'P 1'
#
loop_
_entity.id
_entity.type
_entity.pdbx_description
1 polymer ?
#
loop_
_entity_poly.entity_id
_entity_poly.type
_entity_poly.pdbx_seq_one_letter_code
_entity_poly.pdbx_strand_id
1 'polypeptide(L)'
;PLSMYSKLEKGGDAAINDYLTLLTDLDLAALPENPREKQKAMALAVTASRHGLEAAQKAQSDAATLVSSGGDASADVPEVSLARVNFPAKAFYLLSAVGICASSSEARRQIKGGAARLEGEKITDPNQEFASATELEGKVLQLGKKTFRRLVG
;
A
#
# COMPACT_ATOMS: atom_id res chain seq x y z
N PRO A 1 20.78 -11.88 1.16
CA PRO A 1 20.61 -10.60 0.42
C PRO A 1 19.33 -9.82 0.78
N LEU A 2 18.14 -10.35 0.53
CA LEU A 2 16.86 -9.63 0.71
C LEU A 2 16.59 -9.17 2.16
N SER A 3 16.78 -10.06 3.14
CA SER A 3 16.60 -9.72 4.57
C SER A 3 17.53 -8.59 5.04
N MET A 4 18.70 -8.46 4.42
CA MET A 4 19.68 -7.42 4.74
C MET A 4 19.25 -6.06 4.16
N TYR A 5 18.88 -6.05 2.88
CA TYR A 5 18.39 -4.87 2.18
C TYR A 5 17.15 -4.28 2.89
N SER A 6 16.15 -5.10 3.19
CA SER A 6 14.92 -4.63 3.85
C SER A 6 15.12 -4.16 5.30
N LYS A 7 16.18 -4.58 5.99
CA LYS A 7 16.52 -4.08 7.33
C LYS A 7 17.17 -2.69 7.27
N LEU A 8 18.03 -2.46 6.28
CA LEU A 8 18.69 -1.18 6.06
C LEU A 8 17.69 -0.11 5.58
N GLU A 9 16.73 -0.49 4.73
CA GLU A 9 15.65 0.41 4.30
C GLU A 9 14.70 0.81 5.46
N LYS A 10 14.62 0.00 6.52
CA LYS A 10 13.78 0.28 7.70
C LYS A 10 14.54 0.94 8.86
N GLY A 11 15.84 1.22 8.67
CA GLY A 11 16.64 1.94 9.67
C GLY A 11 16.15 3.38 9.82
N GLY A 12 16.03 3.88 11.06
CA GLY A 12 15.49 5.21 11.31
C GLY A 12 16.27 6.33 10.62
N ASP A 13 15.55 7.29 10.06
CA ASP A 13 16.07 8.40 9.24
C ASP A 13 17.22 9.18 9.90
N ALA A 14 17.23 9.25 11.23
CA ALA A 14 18.23 10.00 12.00
C ALA A 14 19.66 9.45 11.88
N ALA A 15 19.84 8.16 11.59
CA ALA A 15 21.16 7.51 11.54
C ALA A 15 21.66 7.25 10.12
N ILE A 16 20.91 7.68 9.10
CA ILE A 16 21.16 7.30 7.70
C ILE A 16 22.48 7.85 7.15
N ASN A 17 22.84 9.07 7.54
CA ASN A 17 24.08 9.73 7.11
C ASN A 17 25.30 9.07 7.76
N ASP A 18 25.19 8.67 9.03
CA ASP A 18 26.25 7.95 9.75
C ASP A 18 26.46 6.57 9.13
N TYR A 19 25.38 5.85 8.80
CA TYR A 19 25.50 4.56 8.13
C TYR A 19 26.06 4.67 6.71
N LEU A 20 25.66 5.69 5.94
CA LEU A 20 26.24 5.95 4.62
C LEU A 20 27.75 6.24 4.74
N THR A 21 28.17 7.06 5.70
CA THR A 21 29.59 7.39 5.91
C THR A 21 30.41 6.19 6.41
N LEU A 22 29.86 5.36 7.28
CA LEU A 22 30.58 4.25 7.91
C LEU A 22 30.56 2.94 7.11
N LEU A 23 29.55 2.75 6.25
CA LEU A 23 29.34 1.49 5.53
C LEU A 23 29.53 1.61 4.02
N THR A 24 29.67 2.82 3.47
CA THR A 24 29.80 3.06 2.04
C THR A 24 30.77 4.21 1.73
N ASP A 25 31.41 4.17 0.56
CA ASP A 25 32.21 5.29 0.04
C ASP A 25 31.36 6.24 -0.84
N LEU A 26 30.05 6.30 -0.59
CA LEU A 26 29.13 7.14 -1.37
C LEU A 26 29.25 8.61 -0.95
N ASP A 27 29.30 9.49 -1.94
CA ASP A 27 29.23 10.92 -1.69
C ASP A 27 27.81 11.34 -1.27
N LEU A 28 27.67 11.73 -0.01
CA LEU A 28 26.42 12.22 0.57
C LEU A 28 25.87 13.45 -0.15
N ALA A 29 26.73 14.27 -0.78
CA ALA A 29 26.33 15.46 -1.51
C ALA A 29 25.76 15.12 -2.91
N ALA A 30 26.08 13.94 -3.45
CA ALA A 30 25.55 13.46 -4.72
C ALA A 30 24.20 12.71 -4.55
N LEU A 31 23.78 12.45 -3.31
CA LEU A 31 22.53 11.74 -3.02
C LEU A 31 21.34 12.71 -2.88
N PRO A 32 20.15 12.30 -3.34
CA PRO A 32 18.93 13.12 -3.21
C PRO A 32 18.62 13.41 -1.73
N GLU A 33 18.11 14.60 -1.42
CA GLU A 33 17.78 14.99 -0.04
C GLU A 33 16.71 14.12 0.63
N ASN A 34 15.93 13.39 -0.16
CA ASN A 34 14.85 12.53 0.32
C ASN A 34 15.40 11.35 1.16
N PRO A 35 15.04 11.25 2.46
CA PRO A 35 15.53 10.18 3.35
C PRO A 35 15.29 8.76 2.82
N ARG A 36 14.14 8.53 2.17
CA ARG A 36 13.80 7.22 1.59
C ARG A 36 14.73 6.83 0.44
N GLU A 37 15.11 7.79 -0.39
CA GLU A 37 15.99 7.53 -1.52
C GLU A 37 17.43 7.28 -1.06
N LYS A 38 17.89 8.02 -0.04
CA LYS A 38 19.15 7.74 0.66
C LYS A 38 19.20 6.33 1.24
N GLN A 39 18.09 5.86 1.83
CA GLN A 39 17.96 4.51 2.43
C GLN A 39 18.12 3.44 1.36
N LYS A 40 17.46 3.64 0.20
CA LYS A 40 17.55 2.71 -0.94
C LYS A 40 18.96 2.69 -1.54
N ALA A 41 19.58 3.85 -1.72
CA ALA A 41 20.94 3.96 -2.24
C ALA A 41 21.95 3.28 -1.30
N MET A 42 21.84 3.52 0.01
CA MET A 42 22.65 2.86 1.04
C MET A 42 22.46 1.34 1.03
N ALA A 43 21.22 0.88 1.06
CA ALA A 43 20.91 -0.55 1.09
C ALA A 43 21.43 -1.27 -0.17
N LEU A 44 21.36 -0.61 -1.33
CA LEU A 44 21.91 -1.13 -2.58
C LEU A 44 23.44 -1.21 -2.53
N ALA A 45 24.12 -0.14 -2.14
CA ALA A 45 25.58 -0.11 -2.06
C ALA A 45 26.15 -1.11 -1.04
N VAL A 46 25.55 -1.20 0.15
CA VAL A 46 25.97 -2.16 1.19
C VAL A 46 25.70 -3.60 0.77
N THR A 47 24.61 -3.85 0.05
CA THR A 47 24.32 -5.20 -0.48
C THR A 47 25.25 -5.55 -1.64
N ALA A 48 25.57 -4.58 -2.50
CA ALA A 48 26.47 -4.76 -3.63
C ALA A 48 27.91 -5.05 -3.18
N SER A 49 28.41 -4.35 -2.15
CA SER A 49 29.76 -4.58 -1.62
C SER A 49 29.94 -5.98 -1.02
N ARG A 50 28.87 -6.59 -0.50
CA ARG A 50 28.90 -7.93 0.11
C ARG A 50 28.53 -9.07 -0.82
N HIS A 51 27.61 -8.85 -1.76
CA HIS A 51 27.00 -9.91 -2.57
C HIS A 51 27.09 -9.69 -4.08
N GLY A 52 27.72 -8.59 -4.51
CA GLY A 52 27.79 -8.21 -5.93
C GLY A 52 26.58 -7.40 -6.39
N LEU A 53 26.77 -6.66 -7.48
CA LEU A 53 25.80 -5.70 -8.02
C LEU A 53 24.47 -6.38 -8.44
N GLU A 54 24.55 -7.53 -9.10
CA GLU A 54 23.36 -8.27 -9.57
C GLU A 54 22.45 -8.70 -8.42
N ALA A 55 23.05 -9.22 -7.34
CA ALA A 55 22.30 -9.64 -6.17
C ALA A 55 21.64 -8.46 -5.43
N ALA A 56 22.29 -7.29 -5.46
CA ALA A 56 21.75 -6.06 -4.87
C ALA A 56 20.57 -5.51 -5.68
N GLN A 57 20.68 -5.47 -7.01
CA GLN A 57 19.58 -5.04 -7.89
C GLN A 57 18.37 -5.97 -7.77
N LYS A 58 18.61 -7.30 -7.72
CA LYS A 58 17.54 -8.26 -7.48
C LYS A 58 16.87 -8.04 -6.12
N ALA A 59 17.64 -7.83 -5.06
CA ALA A 59 17.10 -7.54 -3.73
C ALA A 59 16.31 -6.22 -3.68
N GLN A 60 16.74 -5.19 -4.43
CA GLN A 60 15.99 -3.94 -4.57
C GLN A 60 14.65 -4.16 -5.28
N SER A 61 14.62 -4.91 -6.37
CA SER A 61 13.39 -5.25 -7.10
C SER A 61 12.43 -6.07 -6.24
N ASP A 62 12.95 -7.08 -5.55
CA ASP A 62 12.18 -7.92 -4.63
C ASP A 62 11.62 -7.09 -3.45
N ALA A 63 12.41 -6.18 -2.90
CA ALA A 63 11.98 -5.28 -1.83
C ALA A 63 10.94 -4.27 -2.32
N ALA A 64 11.08 -3.71 -3.53
CA ALA A 64 10.09 -2.85 -4.15
C ALA A 64 8.76 -3.59 -4.36
N THR A 65 8.81 -4.85 -4.79
CA THR A 65 7.63 -5.72 -4.94
C THR A 65 6.97 -6.00 -3.59
N LEU A 66 7.76 -6.30 -2.56
CA LEU A 66 7.30 -6.51 -1.18
C LEU A 66 6.67 -5.25 -0.56
N VAL A 67 7.24 -4.06 -0.83
CA VAL A 67 6.71 -2.78 -0.36
C VAL A 67 5.45 -2.38 -1.14
N SER A 68 5.41 -2.63 -2.46
CA SER A 68 4.20 -2.44 -3.29
C SER A 68 3.05 -3.30 -2.77
N SER A 69 3.31 -4.56 -2.42
CA SER A 69 2.29 -5.43 -1.78
C SER A 69 1.90 -5.02 -0.35
N GLY A 70 2.56 -4.01 0.23
CA GLY A 70 2.42 -3.63 1.64
C GLY A 70 2.14 -2.16 1.97
N GLY A 71 2.13 -1.21 1.02
CA GLY A 71 2.04 0.19 1.45
C GLY A 71 1.92 1.35 0.45
N ASP A 72 1.74 1.15 -0.86
CA ASP A 72 1.52 2.27 -1.78
C ASP A 72 0.11 2.25 -2.39
N ALA A 73 -0.72 3.21 -1.98
CA ALA A 73 -2.09 3.38 -2.41
C ALA A 73 -2.25 3.93 -3.86
N SER A 74 -1.19 3.97 -4.67
CA SER A 74 -1.22 4.57 -6.01
C SER A 74 -0.73 3.68 -7.16
N ALA A 75 -0.23 2.46 -6.94
CA ALA A 75 0.28 1.63 -8.06
C ALA A 75 -0.51 0.34 -8.33
N ASP A 76 -1.14 -0.28 -7.32
CA ASP A 76 -1.98 -1.47 -7.53
C ASP A 76 -3.06 -1.50 -6.44
N VAL A 77 -4.10 -0.67 -6.57
CA VAL A 77 -5.28 -0.83 -5.72
C VAL A 77 -5.95 -2.11 -6.19
N PRO A 78 -6.05 -3.17 -5.35
CA PRO A 78 -6.60 -4.44 -5.82
C PRO A 78 -8.03 -4.25 -6.32
N GLU A 79 -8.24 -4.64 -7.57
CA GLU A 79 -9.53 -4.46 -8.24
C GLU A 79 -10.49 -5.58 -7.81
N VAL A 80 -11.75 -5.22 -7.68
CA VAL A 80 -12.81 -6.15 -7.31
C VAL A 80 -14.01 -5.93 -8.21
N SER A 81 -14.44 -7.00 -8.87
CA SER A 81 -15.58 -6.95 -9.78
C SER A 81 -16.90 -6.85 -9.03
N LEU A 82 -17.74 -5.94 -9.48
CA LEU A 82 -19.11 -5.75 -9.04
C LEU A 82 -20.08 -6.75 -9.68
N ALA A 83 -19.64 -7.58 -10.62
CA ALA A 83 -20.49 -8.56 -11.32
C ALA A 83 -21.19 -9.55 -10.39
N ARG A 84 -20.65 -9.76 -9.17
CA ARG A 84 -21.25 -10.64 -8.13
C ARG A 84 -22.16 -9.89 -7.15
N VAL A 85 -22.27 -8.57 -7.27
CA VAL A 85 -23.07 -7.73 -6.39
C VAL A 85 -24.47 -7.58 -7.00
N ASN A 86 -25.49 -7.97 -6.24
CA ASN A 86 -26.86 -7.80 -6.69
C ASN A 86 -27.35 -6.39 -6.35
N PHE A 87 -27.69 -5.60 -7.37
CA PHE A 87 -28.22 -4.25 -7.22
C PHE A 87 -29.76 -4.25 -7.16
N PRO A 88 -30.41 -3.33 -6.42
CA PRO A 88 -29.79 -2.28 -5.61
C PRO A 88 -29.08 -2.82 -4.36
N ALA A 89 -27.88 -2.29 -4.09
CA ALA A 89 -26.97 -2.81 -3.07
C ALA A 89 -26.77 -1.80 -1.95
N LYS A 90 -26.95 -2.24 -0.69
CA LYS A 90 -26.64 -1.41 0.48
C LYS A 90 -25.14 -1.35 0.74
N ALA A 91 -24.64 -0.24 1.27
CA ALA A 91 -23.22 -0.03 1.55
C ALA A 91 -22.59 -1.15 2.39
N PHE A 92 -23.26 -1.60 3.47
CA PHE A 92 -22.74 -2.71 4.28
C PHE A 92 -22.63 -4.02 3.47
N TYR A 93 -23.58 -4.28 2.57
CA TYR A 93 -23.60 -5.48 1.73
C TYR A 93 -22.48 -5.39 0.70
N LEU A 94 -22.34 -4.24 0.04
CA LEU A 94 -21.26 -3.96 -0.90
C LEU A 94 -19.90 -4.26 -0.28
N LEU A 95 -19.59 -3.69 0.89
CA LEU A 95 -18.35 -3.91 1.64
C LEU A 95 -18.06 -5.39 1.95
N SER A 96 -19.10 -6.18 2.21
CA SER A 96 -18.97 -7.62 2.43
C SER A 96 -18.84 -8.42 1.12
N ALA A 97 -19.60 -8.05 0.09
CA ALA A 97 -19.64 -8.73 -1.21
C ALA A 97 -18.32 -8.55 -1.98
N VAL A 98 -17.69 -7.39 -1.84
CA VAL A 98 -16.35 -7.10 -2.39
C VAL A 98 -15.21 -7.65 -1.54
N GLY A 99 -15.51 -8.38 -0.46
CA GLY A 99 -14.52 -9.04 0.38
C GLY A 99 -13.63 -8.10 1.20
N ILE A 100 -14.01 -6.82 1.36
CA ILE A 100 -13.33 -5.89 2.27
C ILE A 100 -13.62 -6.22 3.73
N CYS A 101 -14.85 -6.66 4.03
CA CYS A 101 -15.26 -7.09 5.35
C CYS A 101 -15.61 -8.58 5.36
N ALA A 102 -15.22 -9.29 6.41
CA ALA A 102 -15.52 -10.72 6.58
C ALA A 102 -17.03 -11.01 6.70
N SER A 103 -17.83 -10.03 7.11
CA SER A 103 -19.28 -10.16 7.21
C SER A 103 -20.00 -8.81 7.09
N SER A 104 -21.30 -8.86 6.78
CA SER A 104 -22.20 -7.71 6.81
C SER A 104 -22.24 -6.98 8.15
N SER A 105 -22.14 -7.71 9.27
CA SER A 105 -22.14 -7.12 10.61
C SER A 105 -20.85 -6.34 10.89
N GLU A 106 -19.71 -6.87 10.46
CA GLU A 106 -18.42 -6.15 10.52
C GLU A 106 -18.45 -4.90 9.64
N ALA A 107 -18.98 -4.99 8.42
CA ALA A 107 -19.14 -3.84 7.53
C ALA A 107 -19.95 -2.71 8.19
N ARG A 108 -21.09 -3.02 8.82
CA ARG A 108 -21.88 -2.02 9.55
C ARG A 108 -21.09 -1.36 10.67
N ARG A 109 -20.30 -2.13 11.43
CA ARG A 109 -19.48 -1.60 12.53
C ARG A 109 -18.41 -0.64 11.99
N GLN A 110 -17.75 -1.00 10.91
CA GLN A 110 -16.72 -0.17 10.28
C GLN A 110 -17.29 1.14 9.71
N ILE A 111 -18.46 1.08 9.07
CA ILE A 111 -19.16 2.27 8.57
C ILE A 111 -19.55 3.18 9.73
N LYS A 112 -20.20 2.63 10.78
CA LYS A 112 -20.56 3.40 11.98
C LYS A 112 -19.34 4.00 12.70
N GLY A 113 -18.23 3.28 12.71
CA GLY A 113 -16.94 3.75 13.23
C GLY A 113 -16.25 4.78 12.32
N GLY A 114 -16.80 5.04 11.13
CA GLY A 114 -16.27 6.02 10.20
C GLY A 114 -15.00 5.59 9.47
N ALA A 115 -14.72 4.28 9.43
CA ALA A 115 -13.57 3.72 8.75
C ALA A 115 -13.81 3.52 7.25
N ALA A 116 -15.06 3.44 6.80
CA ALA A 116 -15.41 3.24 5.39
C ALA A 116 -15.48 4.58 4.62
N ARG A 117 -14.78 4.64 3.49
CA ARG A 117 -14.84 5.77 2.54
C ARG A 117 -14.98 5.26 1.11
N LEU A 118 -15.71 5.98 0.28
CA LEU A 118 -15.85 5.74 -1.15
C LEU A 118 -15.32 6.96 -1.89
N GLU A 119 -14.31 6.77 -2.73
CA GLU A 119 -13.64 7.86 -3.47
C GLU A 119 -13.16 9.03 -2.56
N GLY A 120 -12.81 8.71 -1.31
CA GLY A 120 -12.44 9.72 -0.30
C GLY A 120 -13.61 10.29 0.50
N GLU A 121 -14.86 10.10 0.06
CA GLU A 121 -16.05 10.49 0.81
C GLU A 121 -16.38 9.48 1.91
N LYS A 122 -16.70 9.96 3.10
CA LYS A 122 -17.01 9.09 4.24
C LYS A 122 -18.42 8.52 4.12
N ILE A 123 -18.53 7.19 4.14
CA ILE A 123 -19.83 6.52 4.25
C ILE A 123 -20.25 6.61 5.72
N THR A 124 -21.37 7.30 5.99
CA THR A 124 -21.93 7.46 7.34
C THR A 124 -23.14 6.56 7.57
N ASP A 125 -23.92 6.30 6.53
CA ASP A 125 -25.09 5.42 6.61
C ASP A 125 -24.76 4.01 6.09
N PRO A 126 -24.78 2.97 6.95
CA PRO A 126 -24.59 1.59 6.49
C PRO A 126 -25.68 1.11 5.52
N ASN A 127 -26.87 1.71 5.57
CA ASN A 127 -28.00 1.37 4.71
C ASN A 127 -28.08 2.22 3.43
N GLN A 128 -27.10 3.10 3.20
CA GLN A 128 -26.99 3.84 1.93
C GLN A 128 -27.10 2.86 0.77
N GLU A 129 -28.03 3.12 -0.15
CA GLU A 129 -28.37 2.24 -1.25
C GLU A 129 -27.73 2.77 -2.53
N PHE A 130 -27.07 1.88 -3.27
CA PHE A 130 -26.52 2.15 -4.58
C PHE A 130 -27.40 1.47 -5.62
N ALA A 131 -27.88 2.22 -6.61
CA ALA A 131 -28.88 1.73 -7.55
C ALA A 131 -28.27 0.84 -8.64
N SER A 132 -27.01 1.08 -9.02
CA SER A 132 -26.34 0.35 -10.09
C SER A 132 -24.83 0.21 -9.89
N ALA A 133 -24.23 -0.78 -10.56
CA ALA A 133 -22.78 -0.95 -10.60
C ALA A 133 -22.08 0.24 -11.28
N THR A 134 -22.73 0.85 -12.28
CA THR A 134 -22.18 1.98 -13.05
C THR A 134 -21.92 3.22 -12.18
N GLU A 135 -22.67 3.41 -11.10
CA GLU A 135 -22.42 4.48 -10.12
C GLU A 135 -21.17 4.24 -9.26
N LEU A 136 -20.70 3.00 -9.23
CA LEU A 136 -19.60 2.54 -8.39
C LEU A 136 -18.36 2.15 -9.21
N GLU A 137 -18.53 1.86 -10.50
CA GLU A 137 -17.47 1.47 -11.41
C GLU A 137 -16.37 2.55 -11.48
N GLY A 138 -15.12 2.11 -11.35
CA GLY A 138 -13.94 2.98 -11.27
C GLY A 138 -13.71 3.62 -9.89
N LYS A 139 -14.68 3.57 -8.96
CA LYS A 139 -14.50 4.17 -7.63
C LYS A 139 -13.61 3.33 -6.72
N VAL A 140 -12.88 4.01 -5.84
CA VAL A 140 -12.02 3.37 -4.85
C VAL A 140 -12.71 3.32 -3.50
N LEU A 141 -12.99 2.12 -3.01
CA LEU A 141 -13.49 1.86 -1.68
C LEU A 141 -12.30 1.71 -0.71
N GLN A 142 -12.30 2.49 0.36
CA GLN A 142 -11.28 2.52 1.39
C GLN A 142 -11.87 2.06 2.72
N LEU A 143 -11.17 1.16 3.40
CA LEU A 143 -11.46 0.75 4.77
C LEU A 143 -10.25 1.07 5.67
N GLY A 144 -10.43 2.02 6.58
CA GLY A 144 -9.37 2.49 7.47
C GLY A 144 -8.21 3.12 6.69
N LYS A 145 -6.99 2.97 7.21
CA LYS A 145 -5.78 3.60 6.62
C LYS A 145 -5.00 2.71 5.65
N LYS A 146 -5.32 1.41 5.58
CA LYS A 146 -4.47 0.41 4.91
C LYS A 146 -5.17 -0.43 3.84
N THR A 147 -6.50 -0.44 3.83
CA THR A 147 -7.26 -1.31 2.92
C THR A 147 -7.93 -0.45 1.87
N PHE A 148 -7.58 -0.71 0.60
CA PHE A 148 -8.18 -0.05 -0.56
C PHE A 148 -8.60 -1.13 -1.56
N ARG A 149 -9.73 -0.91 -2.24
CA ARG A 149 -10.21 -1.73 -3.36
C ARG A 149 -10.79 -0.84 -4.43
N ARG A 150 -10.49 -1.11 -5.69
CA ARG A 150 -11.11 -0.42 -6.82
C ARG A 150 -12.26 -1.26 -7.34
N LEU A 151 -13.43 -0.66 -7.45
CA LEU A 151 -14.60 -1.34 -7.95
C LEU A 151 -14.55 -1.31 -9.49
N VAL A 152 -14.68 -2.48 -10.11
CA VAL A 152 -14.72 -2.61 -11.59
C VAL A 152 -16.01 -3.31 -11.99
N GLY A 153 -16.57 -2.93 -13.15
CA GLY A 153 -17.81 -3.49 -13.69
C GLY A 153 -17.73 -4.98 -13.98
#